data_AF-D3JSU6-F1
#
_entry.id   AF-D3JSU6-F1
#
_cell.length_a   1.000
_cell.length_b   1.000
_cell.length_c   1.000
_cell.angle_alpha   90.00
_cell.angle_beta   90.00
_cell.angle_gamma   90.00
#
_symmetry.space_group_name_H-M   'P 1'
#
loop_
_entity.id
_entity.type
_entity.pdbx_description
1 polymer ?
#
loop_
_entity_poly.entity_id
_entity_poly.type
_entity_poly.pdbx_seq_one_letter_code
_entity_poly.pdbx_strand_id
1 'polypeptide(L)'
;MDVETPRGPDGERLCAWCGKGPVPPSRGTKPRAYCSRACVHRAYRARKAREQRERLVAAYMKGRAEEAEAWRSGAKSRDLLSHRGKSRAVMSARTAAASSSPWSTICGGARRDPARR
;
A
#
# COMPACT_ATOMS: atom_id res chain seq x y z
N MET A 1 31.39 -4.69 -3.06
CA MET A 1 30.95 -4.49 -1.67
C MET A 1 31.57 -5.59 -0.82
N ASP A 2 32.87 -5.48 -0.55
CA ASP A 2 33.53 -6.34 0.42
C ASP A 2 33.00 -5.95 1.80
N VAL A 3 32.15 -6.80 2.37
CA VAL A 3 31.66 -6.61 3.74
C VAL A 3 32.86 -6.85 4.65
N GLU A 4 33.51 -5.77 5.03
CA GLU A 4 34.68 -5.77 5.91
C GLU A 4 34.31 -6.54 7.18
N THR A 5 34.89 -7.74 7.32
CA THR A 5 34.57 -8.62 8.44
C THR A 5 35.20 -8.01 9.68
N PRO A 6 34.47 -7.85 10.79
CA PRO A 6 35.02 -7.24 11.99
C PRO A 6 36.30 -7.96 12.40
N ARG A 7 37.34 -7.19 12.74
CA ARG A 7 38.63 -7.71 13.18
C ARG A 7 38.85 -7.41 14.66
N GLY A 8 39.50 -8.35 15.34
CA GLY A 8 39.90 -8.20 16.74
C GLY A 8 41.14 -7.30 16.90
N PRO A 9 41.52 -6.99 18.14
CA PRO A 9 42.74 -6.22 18.44
C PRO A 9 44.00 -6.90 17.89
N ASP A 10 44.00 -8.23 17.83
CA ASP A 10 45.12 -9.04 17.33
C ASP A 10 45.09 -9.23 15.79
N GLY A 11 44.18 -8.54 15.09
CA GLY A 11 44.03 -8.63 13.63
C GLY A 11 43.27 -9.88 13.15
N GLU A 12 42.82 -10.74 14.06
CA GLU A 12 42.03 -11.93 13.76
C GLU A 12 40.61 -11.61 13.28
N ARG A 13 40.07 -12.46 12.40
CA ARG A 13 38.70 -12.30 11.89
C ARG A 13 37.68 -12.71 12.93
N LEU A 14 36.80 -11.80 13.31
CA LEU A 14 35.71 -12.06 14.22
C LEU A 14 34.45 -12.48 13.49
N CYS A 15 33.58 -13.21 14.19
CA CYS A 15 32.29 -13.64 13.68
C CYS A 15 31.44 -12.44 13.26
N ALA A 16 31.00 -12.40 12.00
CA ALA A 16 30.16 -11.34 11.46
C ALA A 16 28.76 -11.22 12.11
N TRP A 17 28.35 -12.20 12.93
CA TRP A 17 27.09 -12.15 13.66
C TRP A 17 27.24 -11.67 15.11
N CYS A 18 28.10 -12.32 15.88
CA CYS A 18 28.21 -12.03 17.32
C CYS A 18 29.37 -11.10 17.66
N GLY A 19 30.35 -10.90 16.78
CA GLY A 19 31.53 -10.06 17.01
C GLY A 19 32.45 -10.52 18.14
N LYS A 20 32.20 -11.66 18.79
CA LYS A 20 32.91 -12.09 20.01
C LYS A 20 33.96 -13.17 19.78
N GLY A 21 33.67 -14.13 18.91
CA GLY A 21 34.51 -15.31 18.74
C GLY A 21 35.34 -15.23 17.45
N PRO A 22 36.59 -15.72 17.47
CA PRO A 22 37.38 -15.86 16.26
C PRO A 22 36.68 -16.82 15.30
N VAL A 23 36.80 -16.54 14.02
CA VAL A 23 36.26 -17.42 12.98
C VAL A 23 37.27 -18.55 12.75
N PRO A 24 36.85 -19.82 12.87
CA PRO A 24 37.77 -20.94 12.66
C PRO A 24 38.32 -20.94 11.24
N PRO A 25 39.55 -21.45 11.04
CA PRO A 25 40.20 -21.48 9.73
C PRO A 25 39.32 -22.24 8.74
N SER A 26 39.19 -21.67 7.53
CA SER A 26 38.46 -22.32 6.45
C SER A 26 39.25 -23.50 5.91
N ARG A 27 38.60 -24.66 5.76
CA ARG A 27 39.19 -25.85 5.11
C ARG A 27 39.16 -25.78 3.57
N GLY A 28 38.84 -24.64 2.98
CA GLY A 28 38.67 -24.49 1.53
C GLY A 28 38.94 -23.07 1.05
N THR A 29 38.72 -22.81 -0.23
CA THR A 29 39.06 -21.55 -0.91
C THR A 29 38.28 -20.34 -0.40
N LYS A 30 37.09 -20.55 0.19
CA LYS A 30 36.25 -19.47 0.69
C LYS A 30 36.41 -19.29 2.20
N PRO A 31 36.79 -18.10 2.69
CA PRO A 31 36.90 -17.86 4.12
C PRO A 31 35.53 -17.87 4.79
N ARG A 32 35.46 -18.47 5.98
CA ARG A 32 34.26 -18.49 6.81
C ARG A 32 33.96 -17.09 7.35
N ALA A 33 32.68 -16.76 7.50
CA ALA A 33 32.24 -15.48 8.07
C ALA A 33 31.73 -15.60 9.52
N TYR A 34 31.48 -16.82 10.00
CA TYR A 34 30.82 -17.05 11.29
C TYR A 34 31.57 -18.09 12.12
N CYS A 35 31.60 -17.90 13.43
CA CYS A 35 32.26 -18.84 14.35
C CYS A 35 31.53 -20.18 14.45
N SER A 36 30.21 -20.23 14.26
CA SER A 36 29.40 -21.44 14.43
C SER A 36 28.16 -21.49 13.54
N ARG A 37 27.60 -22.70 13.36
CA ARG A 37 26.34 -22.91 12.60
C ARG A 37 25.14 -22.21 13.27
N ALA A 38 25.14 -22.08 14.59
CA ALA A 38 24.13 -21.31 15.31
C ALA A 38 24.16 -19.82 14.93
N CYS A 39 25.35 -19.21 14.82
CA CYS A 39 25.51 -17.85 14.34
C CYS A 39 25.04 -17.69 12.88
N VAL A 40 25.33 -18.66 12.02
CA VAL A 40 24.81 -18.68 10.64
C VAL A 40 23.28 -18.66 10.64
N HIS A 41 22.65 -19.51 11.44
CA HIS A 41 21.20 -19.62 11.48
C HIS A 41 20.53 -18.37 12.05
N ARG A 42 21.10 -17.77 13.11
CA ARG A 42 20.61 -16.49 13.66
C ARG A 42 20.75 -15.35 12.65
N ALA A 43 21.90 -15.25 11.98
CA ALA A 43 22.11 -14.25 10.92
C ALA A 43 21.12 -14.42 9.77
N TYR A 44 20.84 -15.67 9.37
CA TYR A 44 19.83 -15.97 8.36
C TYR A 44 18.43 -15.53 8.80
N ARG A 45 17.99 -15.92 10.01
CA ARG A 45 16.68 -15.55 10.56
C ARG A 45 16.53 -14.03 10.66
N ALA A 46 17.57 -13.32 11.11
CA ALA A 46 17.56 -11.87 11.20
C ALA A 46 17.42 -11.21 9.82
N ARG A 47 18.12 -11.71 8.80
CA ARG A 47 17.95 -11.22 7.42
C ARG A 47 16.53 -11.45 6.91
N LYS A 48 15.98 -12.66 7.09
CA LYS A 48 14.60 -12.96 6.67
C LYS A 48 13.57 -12.12 7.42
N ALA A 49 13.77 -11.87 8.71
CA ALA A 49 12.89 -11.01 9.49
C ALA A 49 12.93 -9.55 9.00
N ARG A 50 14.11 -9.02 8.64
CA ARG A 50 14.25 -7.68 8.03
C ARG A 50 13.54 -7.60 6.69
N GLU A 51 13.78 -8.57 5.81
CA GLU A 51 13.13 -8.66 4.50
C GLU A 51 11.59 -8.71 4.63
N GLN A 52 11.07 -9.47 5.60
CA GLN A 52 9.63 -9.50 5.87
C GLN A 52 9.10 -8.15 6.34
N ARG A 53 9.80 -7.47 7.26
CA ARG A 53 9.41 -6.12 7.71
C ARG A 53 9.44 -5.11 6.57
N GLU A 54 10.49 -5.12 5.76
CA GLU A 54 10.62 -4.24 4.59
C GLU A 54 9.50 -4.49 3.58
N ARG A 55 9.13 -5.74 3.33
CA ARG A 55 7.98 -6.09 2.48
C ARG A 55 6.66 -5.54 3.02
N LEU A 56 6.42 -5.67 4.32
CA LEU A 56 5.20 -5.14 4.96
C LEU A 56 5.15 -3.61 4.90
N VAL A 57 6.27 -2.94 5.18
CA VAL A 57 6.37 -1.47 5.08
C VAL A 57 6.17 -1.02 3.63
N ALA A 58 6.80 -1.69 2.66
CA ALA A 58 6.63 -1.38 1.24
C ALA A 58 5.18 -1.54 0.79
N ALA A 59 4.50 -2.62 1.20
CA ALA A 59 3.08 -2.84 0.91
C ALA A 59 2.20 -1.76 1.53
N TYR A 60 2.45 -1.39 2.79
CA TYR A 60 1.72 -0.31 3.47
C TYR A 60 1.89 1.04 2.77
N MET A 61 3.13 1.42 2.44
CA MET A 61 3.42 2.68 1.77
C MET A 61 2.82 2.73 0.36
N LYS A 62 2.84 1.60 -0.35
CA LYS A 62 2.18 1.46 -1.66
C LYS A 62 0.67 1.66 -1.54
N GLY A 63 0.02 1.02 -0.58
CA GLY A 63 -1.42 1.18 -0.34
C GLY A 63 -1.81 2.63 -0.02
N ARG A 64 -1.01 3.35 0.77
CA ARG A 64 -1.23 4.79 1.02
C ARG A 64 -1.05 5.65 -0.23
N ALA A 65 -0.06 5.33 -1.07
CA ALA A 65 0.18 6.08 -2.30
C ALA A 65 -0.99 5.93 -3.29
N GLU A 66 -1.51 4.70 -3.44
CA GLU A 66 -2.68 4.39 -4.27
C GLU A 66 -3.94 5.07 -3.74
N GLU A 67 -4.18 5.08 -2.42
CA GLU A 67 -5.31 5.80 -1.83
C GLU A 67 -5.21 7.31 -2.07
N ALA A 68 -4.02 7.90 -1.88
CA ALA A 68 -3.80 9.32 -2.16
C ALA A 68 -3.99 9.68 -3.64
N GLU A 69 -3.66 8.77 -4.56
CA GLU A 69 -3.95 8.91 -5.98
C GLU A 69 -5.45 8.78 -6.29
N ALA A 70 -6.16 7.86 -5.64
CA ALA A 70 -7.61 7.71 -5.75
C ALA A 70 -8.34 8.98 -5.25
N TRP A 71 -7.90 9.57 -4.14
CA TRP A 71 -8.43 10.85 -3.67
C TRP A 71 -8.16 11.99 -4.66
N ARG A 72 -6.95 12.07 -5.21
CA ARG A 72 -6.58 13.11 -6.19
C ARG A 72 -7.35 12.99 -7.51
N SER A 73 -7.58 11.78 -8.00
CA SER A 73 -8.34 11.53 -9.23
C SER A 73 -9.85 11.68 -9.02
N GLY A 74 -10.38 11.21 -7.88
CA GLY A 74 -11.77 11.39 -7.48
C GLY A 74 -12.17 12.85 -7.23
N ALA A 75 -11.28 13.66 -6.65
CA ALA A 75 -11.49 15.10 -6.46
C ALA A 75 -11.68 15.82 -7.81
N LYS A 76 -10.81 15.55 -8.80
CA LYS A 76 -10.91 16.15 -10.14
C LYS A 76 -12.20 15.77 -10.88
N SER A 77 -12.75 14.57 -10.62
CA SER A 77 -14.02 14.13 -11.20
C SER A 77 -15.23 14.91 -10.65
N ARG A 78 -15.25 15.27 -9.35
CA ARG A 78 -16.34 16.04 -8.75
C ARG A 78 -16.42 17.49 -9.25
N ASP A 79 -15.29 18.12 -9.55
CA ASP A 79 -15.28 19.52 -9.97
C ASP A 79 -15.74 19.72 -11.42
N LEU A 80 -15.50 18.73 -12.30
CA LEU A 80 -15.99 18.77 -13.69
C LEU A 80 -17.52 18.62 -13.79
N LEU A 81 -18.17 17.96 -12.83
CA LEU A 81 -19.64 17.90 -12.77
C LEU A 81 -20.27 19.21 -12.26
N SER A 82 -19.58 19.96 -11.40
CA SER A 82 -20.10 21.22 -10.83
C SER A 82 -20.10 22.40 -11.82
N HIS A 83 -19.23 22.40 -12.83
CA HIS A 83 -19.19 23.46 -13.84
C HIS A 83 -20.15 23.24 -15.02
N ARG A 84 -20.57 22.00 -15.30
CA ARG A 84 -21.47 21.70 -16.43
C ARG A 84 -22.95 22.03 -16.16
N GLY A 85 -23.32 22.27 -14.90
CA GLY A 85 -24.68 22.64 -14.50
C GLY A 85 -25.00 24.15 -14.49
N LYS A 86 -24.00 25.04 -14.64
CA LYS A 86 -24.19 26.50 -14.48
C LYS A 86 -24.29 27.30 -15.77
N SER A 87 -24.07 26.69 -16.93
CA SER A 87 -24.03 27.41 -18.21
C SER A 87 -25.35 27.41 -19.00
N ARG A 88 -26.43 26.79 -18.49
CA ARG A 88 -27.70 26.68 -19.23
C ARG A 88 -28.87 27.51 -18.67
N ALA A 89 -28.64 28.37 -17.68
CA ALA A 89 -29.70 29.14 -17.02
C ALA A 89 -29.83 30.61 -17.49
N VAL A 90 -29.09 31.05 -18.52
CA VAL A 90 -29.09 32.48 -18.93
C VAL A 90 -29.82 32.77 -20.26
N MET A 91 -30.51 31.79 -20.84
CA MET A 91 -31.34 32.01 -22.04
C MET A 91 -32.68 31.25 -21.91
N SER A 92 -33.51 31.62 -20.94
CA SER A 92 -34.95 31.30 -21.00
C SER A 92 -35.75 32.22 -20.08
N ALA A 93 -35.69 33.52 -20.37
CA ALA A 93 -36.56 34.51 -19.76
C ALA A 93 -37.11 35.43 -20.86
N ARG A 94 -37.85 34.83 -21.81
CA ARG A 94 -38.81 35.53 -22.69
C ARG A 94 -39.50 34.53 -23.63
N THR A 95 -40.50 33.85 -23.10
CA THR A 95 -41.76 33.54 -23.80
C THR A 95 -42.72 32.92 -22.78
N ALA A 96 -43.53 33.79 -22.18
CA ALA A 96 -44.82 33.39 -21.68
C ALA A 96 -45.68 33.00 -22.88
N ALA A 97 -46.34 31.84 -22.82
CA ALA A 97 -47.74 31.62 -23.20
C ALA A 97 -48.01 30.14 -23.45
N ALA A 98 -48.98 29.63 -22.69
CA ALA A 98 -49.98 28.63 -23.10
C ALA A 98 -49.49 27.33 -23.75
N SER A 99 -49.62 26.22 -23.02
CA SER A 99 -50.62 25.22 -23.41
C SER A 99 -50.95 24.29 -22.24
N SER A 100 -52.23 24.29 -21.91
CA SER A 100 -52.93 23.30 -21.11
C SER A 100 -52.70 21.89 -21.63
N SER A 101 -52.54 20.90 -20.75
CA SER A 101 -53.29 19.66 -20.93
C SER A 101 -53.60 18.94 -19.61
N PRO A 102 -54.75 18.25 -19.56
CA PRO A 102 -55.46 17.84 -18.35
C PRO A 102 -55.51 16.30 -18.21
N TRP A 103 -56.05 15.82 -17.08
CA TRP A 103 -56.43 14.41 -16.78
C TRP A 103 -55.27 13.51 -16.30
N SER A 104 -55.17 13.24 -15.00
CA SER A 104 -55.87 12.18 -14.24
C SER A 104 -55.16 10.81 -14.26
N THR A 105 -54.66 10.45 -13.08
CA THR A 105 -54.86 9.17 -12.35
C THR A 105 -54.59 7.83 -13.05
N ILE A 106 -53.69 7.02 -12.45
CA ILE A 106 -53.83 5.58 -12.08
C ILE A 106 -52.56 5.25 -11.24
N CYS A 107 -52.63 5.17 -9.91
CA CYS A 107 -53.08 4.05 -9.06
C CYS A 107 -52.11 2.85 -8.98
N GLY A 108 -51.73 2.52 -7.74
CA GLY A 108 -51.16 1.23 -7.30
C GLY A 108 -49.69 1.31 -6.85
N GLY A 109 -49.29 1.19 -5.59
CA GLY A 109 -49.96 0.69 -4.40
C GLY A 109 -49.08 -0.36 -3.69
N ALA A 110 -48.69 -0.06 -2.44
CA ALA A 110 -48.33 -0.96 -1.31
C ALA A 110 -47.08 -1.89 -1.45
N ARG A 111 -46.03 -1.76 -0.61
CA ARG A 111 -45.83 -2.16 0.80
C ARG A 111 -45.71 -3.69 1.05
N ARG A 112 -44.49 -4.05 1.54
CA ARG A 112 -44.07 -5.10 2.51
C ARG A 112 -44.66 -6.52 2.42
N ASP A 113 -43.79 -7.53 2.41
CA ASP A 113 -43.57 -8.40 3.58
C ASP A 113 -42.27 -9.25 3.46
N PRO A 114 -41.44 -9.38 4.52
CA PRO A 114 -40.33 -10.34 4.58
C PRO A 114 -40.65 -11.49 5.55
N ALA A 115 -41.07 -12.66 5.05
CA ALA A 115 -40.97 -13.94 5.78
C ALA A 115 -41.40 -15.14 4.93
N ARG A 116 -40.49 -16.11 4.74
CA ARG A 116 -40.71 -17.57 4.63
C ARG A 116 -39.31 -18.19 4.58
N ARG A 117 -38.76 -18.68 5.70
CA ARG A 117 -38.92 -20.04 6.25
C ARG A 117 -38.89 -21.13 5.18
#